data_AF-A0A950T324-F1
#
_entry.id   AF-A0A950T324-F1
#
_cell.length_a   1.000
_cell.length_b   1.000
_cell.length_c   1.000
_cell.angle_alpha   90.00
_cell.angle_beta   90.00
_cell.angle_gamma   90.00
#
_symmetry.space_group_name_H-M   'P 1'
#
loop_
_entity.id
_entity.type
_entity.pdbx_description
1 polymer ?
#
loop_
_entity_poly.entity_id
_entity_poly.type
_entity_poly.pdbx_seq_one_letter_code
_entity_poly.pdbx_strand_id
1 'polypeptide(L)'
;MNRNETIAAFIQDVKQILAEDSERSVDLERIAERMRKLIAEPVIREWQEPGGNVHKGQQSVPLYQEENGLTLMNASFTPDAMTPIHNHNSWGIVGLYRGRDRYQ
;
A
#
# COMPACT_ATOMS: atom_id res chain seq x y z
N MET A 1 -6.05 17.51 -6.41
CA MET A 1 -6.84 16.60 -5.57
C MET A 1 -6.27 16.64 -4.16
N ASN A 2 -7.11 16.56 -3.14
CA ASN A 2 -6.63 16.31 -1.78
C ASN A 2 -6.23 14.82 -1.62
N ARG A 3 -5.66 14.47 -0.46
CA ARG A 3 -5.18 13.11 -0.20
C ARG A 3 -6.28 12.04 -0.34
N ASN A 4 -7.47 12.32 0.19
CA ASN A 4 -8.58 11.35 0.16
C ASN A 4 -9.08 11.14 -1.27
N GLU A 5 -9.20 12.22 -2.06
CA GLU A 5 -9.53 12.14 -3.49
C GLU A 5 -8.48 11.35 -4.27
N THR A 6 -7.19 11.56 -3.97
CA THR A 6 -6.07 10.86 -4.61
C THR A 6 -6.11 9.35 -4.31
N ILE A 7 -6.36 8.98 -3.05
CA ILE A 7 -6.53 7.58 -2.63
C ILE A 7 -7.76 6.97 -3.30
N ALA A 8 -8.90 7.68 -3.30
CA ALA A 8 -10.13 7.19 -3.91
C ALA A 8 -9.96 6.91 -5.41
N ALA A 9 -9.29 7.81 -6.14
CA ALA A 9 -8.97 7.62 -7.55
C ALA A 9 -8.06 6.40 -7.77
N PHE A 10 -7.02 6.23 -6.94
CA PHE A 10 -6.17 5.04 -7.00
C PHE A 10 -6.96 3.74 -6.77
N ILE A 11 -7.82 3.70 -5.75
CA ILE A 11 -8.64 2.51 -5.46
C ILE A 11 -9.58 2.21 -6.63
N GLN A 12 -10.18 3.23 -7.23
CA GLN A 12 -11.04 3.07 -8.40
C GLN A 12 -10.27 2.45 -9.59
N ASP A 13 -9.06 2.96 -9.87
CA ASP A 13 -8.18 2.42 -10.92
C ASP A 13 -7.83 0.95 -10.67
N VAL A 14 -7.48 0.58 -9.43
CA VAL A 14 -7.17 -0.81 -9.05
C VAL A 14 -8.38 -1.70 -9.26
N LYS A 15 -9.56 -1.29 -8.81
CA LYS A 15 -10.80 -2.05 -9.02
C LYS A 15 -11.12 -2.26 -10.49
N GLN A 16 -10.88 -1.26 -11.32
CA GLN A 16 -11.08 -1.39 -12.76
C GLN A 16 -10.14 -2.44 -13.35
N ILE A 17 -8.85 -2.45 -12.96
CA ILE A 17 -7.90 -3.49 -13.40
C ILE A 17 -8.40 -4.88 -12.98
N LEU A 18 -8.82 -5.02 -11.72
CA LEU A 18 -9.32 -6.29 -11.20
C LEU A 18 -10.63 -6.76 -11.87
N ALA A 19 -11.47 -5.83 -12.33
CA ALA A 19 -12.71 -6.16 -13.04
C ALA A 19 -12.47 -6.56 -14.51
N GLU A 20 -11.36 -6.10 -15.11
CA GLU A 20 -10.93 -6.47 -16.46
C GLU A 20 -10.26 -7.85 -16.50
N ASP A 21 -9.68 -8.30 -15.38
CA ASP A 21 -9.05 -9.62 -15.25
C ASP A 21 -10.09 -10.75 -15.11
N SER A 22 -10.22 -11.58 -16.14
CA SER A 22 -11.05 -12.79 -16.11
C SER A 22 -10.26 -13.98 -15.51
N GLU A 23 -10.63 -14.43 -14.30
CA GLU A 23 -10.31 -15.69 -13.57
C GLU A 23 -8.87 -16.29 -13.59
N ARG A 24 -7.93 -15.84 -14.43
CA ARG A 24 -6.69 -16.57 -14.75
C ARG A 24 -5.45 -16.03 -14.05
N SER A 25 -5.42 -14.75 -13.68
CA SER A 25 -4.34 -14.12 -12.89
C SER A 25 -4.61 -12.63 -12.71
N VAL A 26 -4.18 -12.05 -11.59
CA VAL A 26 -4.19 -10.60 -11.37
C VAL A 26 -3.01 -9.95 -12.10
N ASP A 27 -3.25 -8.88 -12.86
CA ASP A 27 -2.22 -8.06 -13.50
C ASP A 27 -1.49 -7.17 -12.47
N LEU A 28 -0.55 -7.78 -11.75
CA LEU A 28 0.24 -7.10 -10.72
C LEU A 28 1.15 -6.01 -11.27
N GLU A 29 1.59 -6.10 -12.52
CA GLU A 29 2.45 -5.08 -13.13
C GLU A 29 1.66 -3.79 -13.36
N ARG A 30 0.42 -3.89 -13.85
CA ARG A 30 -0.45 -2.74 -14.05
C ARG A 30 -0.88 -2.09 -12.73
N ILE A 31 -1.12 -2.89 -11.69
CA ILE A 31 -1.39 -2.35 -10.34
C ILE A 31 -0.12 -1.71 -9.76
N ALA A 32 1.07 -2.30 -9.96
CA ALA A 32 2.33 -1.72 -9.49
C ALA A 32 2.63 -0.37 -10.17
N GLU A 33 2.27 -0.24 -11.45
CA GLU A 33 2.36 1.04 -12.16
C GLU A 33 1.43 2.10 -11.54
N ARG A 34 0.21 1.72 -11.14
CA ARG A 34 -0.70 2.62 -10.42
C ARG A 34 -0.16 3.00 -9.05
N MET A 35 0.41 2.05 -8.32
CA MET A 35 1.06 2.32 -7.03
C MET A 35 2.22 3.30 -7.20
N ARG A 36 3.06 3.11 -8.24
CA ARG A 36 4.17 4.01 -8.56
C ARG A 36 3.72 5.45 -8.77
N LYS A 37 2.59 5.66 -9.45
CA LYS A 37 2.00 6.99 -9.63
C LYS A 37 1.48 7.55 -8.32
N LEU A 38 0.74 6.76 -7.54
CA LEU A 38 0.22 7.16 -6.23
C LEU A 38 1.34 7.66 -5.31
N ILE A 39 2.43 6.91 -5.16
CA ILE A 39 3.53 7.27 -4.26
C ILE A 39 4.35 8.47 -4.76
N ALA A 40 4.20 8.86 -6.03
CA ALA A 40 4.83 10.05 -6.58
C ALA A 40 4.00 11.33 -6.36
N GLU A 41 2.71 11.21 -6.05
CA GLU A 41 1.84 12.35 -5.77
C GLU A 41 2.34 13.13 -4.54
N PRO A 42 2.51 14.46 -4.62
CA PRO A 42 3.02 15.27 -3.50
C PRO A 42 2.23 15.06 -2.19
N VAL A 43 0.90 14.97 -2.29
CA VAL A 43 0.02 14.76 -1.13
C VAL A 43 0.21 13.41 -0.43
N ILE A 44 0.83 12.43 -1.11
CA ILE A 44 1.23 11.14 -0.54
C ILE A 44 2.69 11.18 -0.10
N ARG A 45 3.58 11.68 -0.96
CA ARG A 45 5.02 11.75 -0.69
C ARG A 45 5.36 12.57 0.56
N GLU A 46 4.59 13.63 0.83
CA GLU A 46 4.77 14.51 1.98
C GLU A 46 4.01 14.05 3.23
N TRP A 47 3.22 12.98 3.12
CA TRP A 47 2.49 12.41 4.25
C TRP A 47 3.48 11.88 5.29
N GLN A 48 3.33 12.33 6.54
CA GLN A 48 4.05 11.84 7.70
C GLN A 48 3.06 11.29 8.71
N GLU A 49 3.24 10.02 9.07
CA GLU A 49 2.65 9.42 10.26
C GLU A 49 3.77 9.19 11.28
N PRO A 50 3.47 9.26 12.59
CA PRO A 50 4.40 8.79 13.60
C PRO A 50 4.93 7.40 13.25
N GLY A 51 6.24 7.21 13.33
CA GLY A 51 6.84 5.89 13.14
C GLY A 51 6.27 4.93 14.16
N GLY A 52 5.71 3.81 13.70
CA GLY A 52 5.21 2.77 14.57
C GLY A 52 6.25 1.69 14.86
N ASN A 53 5.98 0.90 15.90
CA ASN A 53 6.76 -0.27 16.25
C ASN A 53 5.92 -1.52 16.00
N VAL A 54 6.43 -2.43 15.17
CA VAL A 54 5.73 -3.68 14.79
C VAL A 54 5.40 -4.57 15.98
N HIS A 55 6.21 -4.55 17.05
CA HIS A 55 5.96 -5.30 18.28
C HIS A 55 4.88 -4.67 19.17
N LYS A 56 4.49 -3.42 18.89
CA LYS A 56 3.46 -2.67 19.63
C LYS A 56 2.17 -2.45 18.82
N GLY A 57 2.15 -2.89 17.55
CA GLY A 57 0.94 -2.90 16.71
C GLY A 57 0.49 -1.54 16.17
N GLN A 58 1.38 -0.54 16.08
CA GLN A 58 1.05 0.84 15.67
C GLN A 58 1.67 1.25 14.32
N GLN A 59 2.24 0.31 13.58
CA GLN A 59 3.02 0.56 12.37
C GLN A 59 2.19 0.70 11.10
N SER A 60 0.90 0.30 11.10
CA SER A 60 0.08 0.30 9.89
C SER A 60 -1.37 0.66 10.18
N VAL A 61 -1.95 1.51 9.36
CA VAL A 61 -3.36 1.91 9.42
C VAL A 61 -4.08 1.62 8.10
N PRO A 62 -5.29 1.03 8.13
CA PRO A 62 -6.08 0.83 6.93
C PRO A 62 -6.57 2.18 6.40
N LEU A 63 -6.35 2.43 5.11
CA LEU A 63 -6.89 3.58 4.39
C LEU A 63 -8.15 3.21 3.60
N TYR A 64 -8.24 1.93 3.22
CA TYR A 64 -9.34 1.37 2.47
C TYR A 64 -9.42 -0.13 2.74
N GLN A 65 -10.63 -0.68 2.87
CA GLN A 65 -10.87 -2.11 3.02
C GLN A 65 -12.23 -2.50 2.43
N GLU A 66 -12.28 -3.64 1.75
CA GLU A 66 -13.51 -4.28 1.26
C GLU A 66 -13.69 -5.69 1.83
N GLU A 67 -14.94 -6.17 1.78
CA GLU A 67 -15.31 -7.53 2.21
C GLU A 67 -14.60 -8.63 1.42
N ASN A 68 -14.25 -8.38 0.16
CA ASN A 68 -13.52 -9.30 -0.70
C ASN A 68 -12.00 -9.39 -0.37
N GLY A 69 -11.52 -8.61 0.59
CA GLY A 69 -10.12 -8.60 1.03
C GLY A 69 -9.24 -7.53 0.37
N LEU A 70 -9.71 -6.77 -0.63
CA LEU A 70 -8.93 -5.66 -1.19
C LEU A 70 -8.69 -4.59 -0.10
N THR A 71 -7.42 -4.39 0.23
CA THR A 71 -7.02 -3.50 1.33
C THR A 71 -5.87 -2.59 0.87
N LEU A 72 -5.96 -1.30 1.21
CA LEU A 72 -4.84 -0.37 1.12
C LEU A 72 -4.46 0.07 2.53
N MET A 73 -3.19 -0.13 2.89
CA MET A 73 -2.63 0.26 4.18
C MET A 73 -1.62 1.39 3.98
N ASN A 74 -1.56 2.33 4.93
CA ASN A 74 -0.37 3.15 5.12
C ASN A 74 0.46 2.54 6.24
N ALA A 75 1.75 2.33 5.99
CA ALA A 75 2.65 1.77 6.98
C ALA A 75 3.86 2.69 7.21
N SER A 76 4.18 2.92 8.48
CA SER A 76 5.27 3.75 8.96
C SER A 76 6.05 2.99 10.02
N PHE A 77 7.32 2.71 9.76
CA PHE A 77 8.18 1.90 10.62
C PHE A 77 9.34 2.75 11.13
N THR A 78 9.67 2.59 12.41
CA THR A 78 10.94 3.11 12.93
C THR A 78 12.12 2.22 12.51
N PRO A 79 13.35 2.76 12.37
CA PRO A 79 14.51 1.98 11.91
C PRO A 79 14.86 0.76 12.78
N ASP A 80 14.44 0.76 14.04
CA ASP A 80 14.66 -0.29 15.05
C ASP A 80 13.53 -1.34 15.07
N ALA A 81 12.49 -1.20 14.25
CA ALA A 81 11.29 -2.04 14.26
C ALA A 81 11.17 -2.91 13.00
N MET A 82 12.12 -3.83 12.80
CA MET A 82 12.05 -4.81 11.70
C MET A 82 10.83 -5.72 11.84
N THR A 83 10.11 -5.94 10.73
CA THR A 83 9.04 -6.94 10.71
C THR A 83 9.61 -8.35 10.91
N PRO A 84 8.96 -9.23 11.67
CA PRO A 84 9.31 -10.65 11.69
C PRO A 84 9.18 -11.26 10.29
N ILE A 85 9.86 -12.37 10.01
CA ILE A 85 9.62 -13.15 8.80
C ILE A 85 8.18 -13.69 8.84
N HIS A 86 7.40 -13.42 7.80
CA HIS A 86 6.01 -13.85 7.68
C HIS A 86 5.61 -14.04 6.22
N ASN A 87 4.48 -14.71 5.99
CA ASN A 87 3.83 -14.80 4.68
C ASN A 87 2.54 -13.96 4.66
N HIS A 88 2.08 -13.61 3.46
CA HIS A 88 0.87 -12.83 3.27
C HIS A 88 -0.33 -13.69 2.83
N ASN A 89 -0.07 -14.88 2.26
CA ASN A 89 -1.08 -15.82 1.73
C ASN A 89 -2.04 -15.17 0.70
N SER A 90 -1.63 -14.07 0.11
CA SER A 90 -2.27 -13.31 -0.96
C SER A 90 -1.19 -12.63 -1.80
N TRP A 91 -1.58 -12.01 -2.92
CA TRP A 91 -0.72 -11.08 -3.63
C TRP A 91 -0.63 -9.74 -2.88
N GLY A 92 0.46 -9.00 -3.06
CA GLY A 92 0.64 -7.69 -2.44
C GLY A 92 1.63 -6.83 -3.22
N ILE A 93 1.43 -5.52 -3.18
CA ILE A 93 2.29 -4.51 -3.80
C ILE A 93 2.66 -3.49 -2.73
N VAL A 94 3.96 -3.24 -2.59
CA VAL A 94 4.49 -2.28 -1.62
C VAL A 94 5.07 -1.08 -2.36
N GLY A 95 4.54 0.11 -2.08
CA GLY A 95 5.04 1.38 -2.60
C GLY A 95 5.82 2.14 -1.54
N LEU A 96 7.14 2.23 -1.69
CA LEU A 96 7.99 3.01 -0.79
C LEU A 96 8.07 4.47 -1.23
N TYR A 97 7.37 5.37 -0.52
CA TYR A 97 7.35 6.81 -0.86
C TYR A 97 8.34 7.65 -0.02
N ARG A 98 8.80 7.13 1.12
CA ARG A 98 9.76 7.80 2.01
C ARG A 98 10.66 6.80 2.72
N GLY A 99 11.94 7.14 2.84
CA GLY A 99 12.94 6.30 3.49
C GLY A 99 13.53 5.25 2.56
N ARG A 100 14.11 4.20 3.15
CA ARG A 100 14.69 3.06 2.44
C ARG A 100 14.36 1.79 3.21
N ASP A 101 13.68 0.87 2.56
CA ASP A 101 13.53 -0.48 3.08
C ASP A 101 14.82 -1.28 2.84
N ARG A 102 15.18 -2.11 3.81
CA ARG A 102 16.37 -2.97 3.78
C ARG A 102 15.95 -4.38 4.12
N TYR A 103 16.08 -5.26 3.15
CA TYR A 103 16.09 -6.69 3.40
C TYR A 103 17.43 -7.07 4.04
N GLN A 104 17.40 -7.80 5.15
CA GLN A 104 18.57 -8.38 5.82
C GLN A 104 18.43 -9.89 5.89
#